data_AF-A0A094BX55-F1
#
_entry.id   AF-A0A094BX55-F1
#
_cell.length_a   1.000
_cell.length_b   1.000
_cell.length_c   1.000
_cell.angle_alpha   90.00
_cell.angle_beta   90.00
_cell.angle_gamma   90.00
#
_symmetry.space_group_name_H-M   'P 1'
#
loop_
_entity.id
_entity.type
_entity.pdbx_description
1 polymer ?
#
loop_
_entity_poly.entity_id
_entity_poly.type
_entity_poly.pdbx_seq_one_letter_code
_entity_poly.pdbx_strand_id
1 'polypeptide(L)'
;MSLSQSINTLKNVRAIVNGNIWDFASMKFTPFDPVNDRERCQTLVSQYSKKLCKVAYFTTHTCRQEDIECSLPMETILQVFTAEEWEQKLKATKKELHRNILTDKLVDEIMARWKIQSDYPKRKQGETIGEVETEERMRTWEQFTRRDPEMMRWLVAPLAESIDYDEILRAETPEMATLHEWVQACLVAAAEKAFCLQRDMQGLASAKRGGGHQSAYALNRTWEDLPNKEPWKSRLLGIMVPINSNFGGGKRTSMTIIPTTLDDGDFPTSYIPRKTSGGGKKRPNPSEKRQKTEEELKEESHRRKLRRTGGVTASNIFFPE
;
A
#
# COMPACT_ATOMS: atom_id res chain seq x y z
N MET A 1 -34.26 5.16 1.14
CA MET A 1 -33.51 4.69 2.33
C MET A 1 -32.15 4.24 1.85
N SER A 2 -31.12 5.06 2.10
CA SER A 2 -29.75 4.74 1.71
C SER A 2 -29.18 3.75 2.72
N LEU A 3 -28.83 2.54 2.29
CA LEU A 3 -27.97 1.65 3.07
C LEU A 3 -26.63 2.37 3.19
N SER A 4 -26.37 2.99 4.34
CA SER A 4 -25.02 3.44 4.68
C SER A 4 -24.10 2.22 4.53
N GLN A 5 -23.27 2.20 3.49
CA GLN A 5 -22.23 1.21 3.36
C GLN A 5 -21.35 1.38 4.61
N SER A 6 -21.47 0.43 5.53
CA SER A 6 -20.68 0.40 6.75
C SER A 6 -19.21 0.31 6.34
N ILE A 7 -18.46 1.40 6.51
CA ILE A 7 -17.03 1.47 6.20
C ILE A 7 -16.34 0.45 7.10
N ASN A 8 -15.66 -0.52 6.49
CA ASN A 8 -14.86 -1.49 7.25
C ASN A 8 -13.59 -0.81 7.75
N THR A 9 -13.30 -0.92 9.03
CA THR A 9 -12.14 -0.31 9.69
C THR A 9 -11.48 -1.34 10.62
N LEU A 10 -10.27 -1.08 11.12
CA LEU A 10 -9.57 -2.03 12.01
C LEU A 10 -10.40 -2.39 13.25
N LYS A 11 -11.17 -1.43 13.78
CA LYS A 11 -12.05 -1.66 14.95
C LYS A 11 -13.10 -2.74 14.70
N ASN A 12 -13.45 -2.94 13.43
CA ASN A 12 -14.50 -3.88 13.05
C ASN A 12 -13.93 -5.25 12.72
N VAL A 13 -12.60 -5.44 12.65
CA VAL A 13 -11.99 -6.68 12.16
C VAL A 13 -11.35 -7.46 13.31
N ARG A 14 -11.68 -8.74 13.44
CA ARG A 14 -10.94 -9.69 14.29
C ARG A 14 -10.20 -10.73 13.46
N ALA A 15 -8.97 -11.02 13.86
CA ALA A 15 -8.14 -12.03 13.20
C ALA A 15 -8.61 -13.46 13.51
N ILE A 16 -9.05 -13.70 14.75
CA ILE A 16 -9.54 -15.00 15.22
C ILE A 16 -11.01 -14.88 15.62
N VAL A 17 -11.83 -15.77 15.08
CA VAL A 17 -13.26 -15.87 15.40
C VAL A 17 -13.60 -17.33 15.64
N ASN A 18 -14.24 -17.62 16.78
CA ASN A 18 -14.68 -18.96 17.16
C ASN A 18 -13.55 -20.02 17.02
N GLY A 19 -12.33 -19.68 17.47
CA GLY A 19 -11.17 -20.57 17.39
C GLY A 19 -10.60 -20.78 15.98
N ASN A 20 -11.03 -20.00 15.00
CA ASN A 20 -10.52 -20.08 13.63
C ASN A 20 -9.85 -18.77 13.21
N ILE A 21 -8.78 -18.86 12.43
CA ILE A 21 -8.08 -17.73 11.82
C ILE A 21 -8.25 -17.78 10.30
N TRP A 22 -8.27 -16.63 9.66
CA TRP A 22 -8.30 -16.57 8.20
C TRP A 22 -6.96 -16.97 7.58
N ASP A 23 -6.99 -17.96 6.69
CA ASP A 23 -5.87 -18.33 5.84
C ASP A 23 -5.98 -17.60 4.49
N PHE A 24 -5.07 -16.65 4.27
CA PHE A 24 -5.04 -15.84 3.05
C PHE A 24 -4.68 -16.64 1.79
N ALA A 25 -3.94 -17.74 1.94
CA ALA A 25 -3.56 -18.58 0.81
C ALA A 25 -4.73 -19.47 0.39
N SER A 26 -5.45 -20.06 1.35
CA SER A 26 -6.60 -20.93 1.07
C SER A 26 -7.96 -20.22 0.99
N MET A 27 -8.00 -18.92 1.33
CA MET A 27 -9.20 -18.08 1.33
C MET A 27 -10.36 -18.68 2.14
N LYS A 28 -10.05 -19.19 3.34
CA LYS A 28 -11.04 -19.73 4.27
C LYS A 28 -10.57 -19.60 5.72
N PHE A 29 -11.52 -19.68 6.64
CA PHE A 29 -11.21 -19.90 8.04
C PHE A 29 -10.68 -21.31 8.26
N THR A 30 -9.59 -21.39 9.02
CA THR A 30 -8.98 -22.66 9.42
C THR A 30 -8.81 -22.67 10.94
N PRO A 31 -8.90 -23.85 11.58
CA PRO A 31 -8.69 -23.96 13.02
C PRO A 31 -7.35 -23.33 13.43
N PHE A 32 -7.40 -22.49 14.46
CA PHE A 32 -6.23 -21.95 15.12
C PHE A 32 -5.85 -22.89 16.25
N ASP A 33 -4.86 -23.76 16.00
CA ASP A 33 -4.40 -24.78 16.95
C ASP A 33 -2.91 -24.59 17.26
N PRO A 34 -2.57 -23.66 18.17
CA PRO A 34 -1.18 -23.38 18.51
C PRO A 34 -0.50 -24.52 19.28
N VAL A 35 -1.27 -25.47 19.83
CA VAL A 35 -0.75 -26.62 20.60
C VAL A 35 -0.21 -27.68 19.65
N ASN A 36 -1.00 -28.05 18.63
CA ASN A 36 -0.63 -29.13 17.71
C ASN A 36 0.03 -28.64 16.42
N ASP A 37 -0.17 -27.37 16.01
CA ASP A 37 0.32 -26.83 14.74
C ASP A 37 0.85 -25.38 14.89
N ARG A 38 1.82 -25.21 15.79
CA ARG A 38 2.42 -23.90 16.11
C ARG A 38 3.00 -23.19 14.89
N GLU A 39 3.74 -23.89 14.04
CA GLU A 39 4.43 -23.29 12.87
C GLU A 39 3.44 -22.70 11.86
N ARG A 40 2.36 -23.43 11.57
CA ARG A 40 1.30 -22.91 10.71
C ARG A 40 0.60 -21.72 11.35
N CYS A 41 0.28 -21.80 12.64
CA CYS A 41 -0.35 -20.69 13.37
C CYS A 41 0.53 -19.44 13.37
N GLN A 42 1.85 -19.58 13.56
CA GLN A 42 2.81 -18.48 13.40
C GLN A 42 2.74 -17.85 12.01
N THR A 43 2.65 -18.68 10.95
CA THR A 43 2.53 -18.20 9.58
C THR A 43 1.26 -17.41 9.36
N LEU A 44 0.12 -17.93 9.83
CA LEU A 44 -1.19 -17.28 9.71
C LEU A 44 -1.23 -15.94 10.46
N VAL A 45 -0.77 -15.93 11.71
CA VAL A 45 -0.65 -14.71 12.54
C VAL A 45 0.28 -13.68 11.89
N SER A 46 1.41 -14.12 11.32
CA SER A 46 2.35 -13.24 10.61
C SER A 46 1.74 -12.59 9.37
N GLN A 47 0.98 -13.35 8.58
CA GLN A 47 0.34 -12.82 7.38
C GLN A 47 -0.78 -11.83 7.74
N TYR A 48 -1.58 -12.17 8.76
CA TYR A 48 -2.70 -11.33 9.20
C TYR A 48 -2.21 -10.02 9.79
N SER A 49 -1.26 -10.09 10.71
CA SER A 49 -0.66 -8.91 11.32
C SER A 49 0.03 -8.00 10.32
N LYS A 50 0.70 -8.53 9.29
CA LYS A 50 1.29 -7.70 8.23
C LYS A 50 0.25 -6.86 7.51
N LYS A 51 -0.97 -7.40 7.29
CA LYS A 51 -2.07 -6.64 6.68
C LYS A 51 -2.66 -5.60 7.65
N LEU A 52 -2.84 -5.96 8.92
CA LEU A 52 -3.29 -5.01 9.96
C LEU A 52 -2.30 -3.84 10.11
N CYS A 53 -1.01 -4.17 10.20
CA CYS A 53 0.08 -3.20 10.28
C CYS A 53 0.08 -2.26 9.09
N LYS A 54 -0.23 -2.71 7.86
CA LYS A 54 -0.31 -1.82 6.70
C LYS A 54 -1.40 -0.75 6.84
N VAL A 55 -2.54 -1.11 7.44
CA VAL A 55 -3.63 -0.16 7.69
C VAL A 55 -3.21 0.83 8.78
N ALA A 56 -2.66 0.35 9.89
CA ALA A 56 -2.19 1.21 10.97
C ALA A 56 -1.03 2.12 10.54
N TYR A 57 -0.10 1.59 9.75
CA TYR A 57 1.06 2.30 9.24
C TYR A 57 0.66 3.49 8.37
N PHE A 58 -0.49 3.44 7.69
CA PHE A 58 -0.98 4.52 6.83
C PHE A 58 -1.06 5.87 7.57
N THR A 59 -1.47 5.89 8.84
CA THR A 59 -1.56 7.11 9.65
C THR A 59 -0.44 7.25 10.67
N THR A 60 0.15 6.13 11.13
CA THR A 60 1.14 6.17 12.22
C THR A 60 2.60 6.09 11.76
N HIS A 61 2.84 5.65 10.52
CA HIS A 61 4.18 5.39 9.96
C HIS A 61 5.05 4.41 10.78
N THR A 62 4.44 3.67 11.70
CA THR A 62 5.08 2.67 12.54
C THR A 62 4.27 1.36 12.51
N CYS A 63 4.85 0.30 13.07
CA CYS A 63 4.14 -0.96 13.28
C CYS A 63 4.37 -1.35 14.73
N ARG A 64 3.36 -1.16 15.59
CA ARG A 64 3.41 -1.55 17.00
C ARG A 64 2.24 -2.46 17.34
N GLN A 65 2.35 -3.17 18.45
CA GLN A 65 1.29 -4.08 18.88
C GLN A 65 0.02 -3.31 19.24
N GLU A 66 0.16 -2.16 19.90
CA GLU A 66 -0.93 -1.32 20.36
C GLU A 66 -1.85 -0.88 19.21
N ASP A 67 -1.27 -0.71 18.02
CA ASP A 67 -2.00 -0.26 16.84
C ASP A 67 -2.88 -1.37 16.23
N ILE A 68 -2.66 -2.64 16.60
CA ILE A 68 -3.42 -3.80 16.08
C ILE A 68 -4.10 -4.64 17.18
N GLU A 69 -3.97 -4.24 18.45
CA GLU A 69 -4.43 -4.99 19.63
C GLU A 69 -5.92 -5.37 19.55
N CYS A 70 -6.76 -4.47 19.07
CA CYS A 70 -8.20 -4.71 18.93
C CYS A 70 -8.54 -5.86 17.95
N SER A 71 -7.68 -6.07 16.94
CA SER A 71 -7.89 -7.09 15.91
C SER A 71 -7.13 -8.38 16.19
N LEU A 72 -5.95 -8.27 16.81
CA LEU A 72 -5.05 -9.37 17.11
C LEU A 72 -4.37 -9.12 18.47
N PRO A 73 -4.98 -9.57 19.58
CA PRO A 73 -4.51 -9.30 20.93
C PRO A 73 -3.14 -9.92 21.23
N MET A 74 -2.36 -9.29 22.11
CA MET A 74 -1.05 -9.79 22.52
C MET A 74 -1.12 -11.21 23.10
N GLU A 75 -2.16 -11.50 23.89
CA GLU A 75 -2.41 -12.82 24.48
C GLU A 75 -2.50 -13.94 23.43
N THR A 76 -3.07 -13.63 22.25
CA THR A 76 -3.15 -14.57 21.12
C THR A 76 -1.80 -14.76 20.46
N ILE A 77 -1.04 -13.68 20.31
CA ILE A 77 0.28 -13.70 19.68
C ILE A 77 1.25 -14.52 20.53
N LEU A 78 1.20 -14.37 21.85
CA LEU A 78 2.07 -15.08 22.79
C LEU A 78 1.81 -16.59 22.86
N GLN A 79 0.70 -17.09 22.30
CA GLN A 79 0.47 -18.54 22.14
C GLN A 79 1.39 -19.15 21.08
N VAL A 80 1.89 -18.35 20.14
CA VAL A 80 2.68 -18.84 18.99
C VAL A 80 4.06 -18.20 18.90
N PHE A 81 4.25 -16.99 19.40
CA PHE A 81 5.52 -16.26 19.40
C PHE A 81 5.99 -15.98 20.83
N THR A 82 7.31 -15.91 21.02
CA THR A 82 7.83 -15.18 22.19
C THR A 82 7.67 -13.66 21.97
N ALA A 83 7.69 -12.88 23.06
CA ALA A 83 7.61 -11.43 22.95
C ALA A 83 8.74 -10.83 22.10
N GLU A 84 9.95 -11.38 22.20
CA GLU A 84 11.12 -10.94 21.42
C GLU A 84 10.96 -11.27 19.92
N GLU A 85 10.56 -12.50 19.59
CA GLU A 85 10.27 -12.91 18.20
C GLU A 85 9.22 -11.99 17.57
N TRP A 86 8.18 -11.66 18.35
CA TRP A 86 7.11 -10.80 17.91
C TRP A 86 7.58 -9.36 17.65
N GLU A 87 8.35 -8.79 18.57
CA GLU A 87 8.92 -7.45 18.40
C GLU A 87 9.83 -7.37 17.16
N GLN A 88 10.66 -8.40 16.94
CA GLN A 88 11.49 -8.50 15.74
C GLN A 88 10.64 -8.58 14.47
N LYS A 89 9.51 -9.28 14.49
CA LYS A 89 8.56 -9.37 13.36
C LYS A 89 7.94 -8.02 13.01
N LEU A 90 7.51 -7.25 14.01
CA LEU A 90 6.97 -5.91 13.82
C LEU A 90 8.04 -4.95 13.28
N LYS A 91 9.26 -4.99 13.83
CA LYS A 91 10.42 -4.22 13.34
C LYS A 91 10.74 -4.55 11.88
N ALA A 92 10.74 -5.84 11.52
CA ALA A 92 10.99 -6.29 10.15
C ALA A 92 9.90 -5.78 9.18
N THR A 93 8.63 -5.87 9.59
CA THR A 93 7.49 -5.37 8.81
C THR A 93 7.60 -3.86 8.58
N LYS A 94 7.88 -3.08 9.63
CA LYS A 94 8.12 -1.63 9.53
C LYS A 94 9.26 -1.31 8.55
N LYS A 95 10.40 -2.00 8.70
CA LYS A 95 11.57 -1.82 7.83
C LYS A 95 11.24 -2.11 6.36
N GLU A 96 10.47 -3.15 6.08
CA GLU A 96 10.01 -3.48 4.74
C GLU A 96 9.12 -2.36 4.16
N LEU A 97 8.15 -1.87 4.93
CA LEU A 97 7.27 -0.77 4.50
C LEU A 97 8.05 0.53 4.25
N HIS A 98 8.99 0.88 5.13
CA HIS A 98 9.89 2.02 4.95
C HIS A 98 10.68 1.92 3.65
N ARG A 99 11.27 0.75 3.36
CA ARG A 99 12.00 0.53 2.11
C ARG A 99 11.07 0.71 0.91
N ASN A 100 9.97 -0.04 0.88
CA ASN A 100 9.08 -0.05 -0.28
C ASN A 100 8.49 1.34 -0.55
N ILE A 101 8.12 2.10 0.49
CA ILE A 101 7.50 3.43 0.32
C ILE A 101 8.54 4.52 0.08
N LEU A 102 9.52 4.68 0.98
CA LEU A 102 10.43 5.83 0.97
C LEU A 102 11.59 5.66 0.01
N THR A 103 11.93 4.43 -0.33
CA THR A 103 13.05 4.15 -1.23
C THR A 103 12.54 3.77 -2.60
N ASP A 104 11.78 2.69 -2.70
CA ASP A 104 11.39 2.15 -4.00
C ASP A 104 10.35 3.06 -4.68
N LYS A 105 9.29 3.48 -3.97
CA LYS A 105 8.26 4.36 -4.55
C LYS A 105 8.67 5.83 -4.60
N LEU A 106 9.07 6.41 -3.48
CA LEU A 106 9.39 7.83 -3.42
C LEU A 106 10.66 8.17 -4.24
N VAL A 107 11.80 7.58 -3.91
CA VAL A 107 13.09 8.01 -4.46
C VAL A 107 13.29 7.45 -5.88
N ASP A 108 13.09 6.14 -6.07
CA ASP A 108 13.45 5.50 -7.32
C ASP A 108 12.38 5.67 -8.43
N GLU A 109 11.10 5.84 -8.07
CA GLU A 109 10.02 6.03 -9.06
C GLU A 109 9.56 7.50 -9.14
N ILE A 110 9.01 8.06 -8.05
CA ILE A 110 8.36 9.38 -8.07
C ILE A 110 9.39 10.50 -8.32
N MET A 111 10.40 10.61 -7.46
CA MET A 111 11.41 11.67 -7.58
C MET A 111 12.25 11.52 -8.84
N ALA A 112 12.57 10.28 -9.25
CA ALA A 112 13.26 10.03 -10.52
C ALA A 112 12.49 10.60 -11.73
N ARG A 113 11.15 10.48 -11.72
CA ARG A 113 10.30 11.06 -12.76
C ARG A 113 10.18 12.58 -12.65
N TRP A 114 10.04 13.12 -11.45
CA TRP A 114 10.03 14.58 -11.24
C TRP A 114 11.33 15.25 -11.67
N LYS A 115 12.47 14.57 -11.51
CA LYS A 115 13.80 15.07 -11.89
C LYS A 115 13.96 15.37 -13.39
N ILE A 116 13.09 14.83 -14.23
CA ILE A 116 13.07 15.09 -15.68
C ILE A 116 12.41 16.45 -15.98
N GLN A 117 11.59 16.98 -15.06
CA GLN A 117 10.89 18.25 -15.26
C GLN A 117 11.85 19.44 -15.11
N SER A 118 11.60 20.49 -15.90
CA SER A 118 12.46 21.68 -15.96
C SER A 118 12.45 22.52 -14.68
N ASP A 119 11.37 22.44 -13.92
CA ASP A 119 11.14 23.11 -12.64
C ASP A 119 11.56 22.25 -11.42
N TYR A 120 12.24 21.11 -11.63
CA TYR A 120 12.81 20.34 -10.53
C TYR A 120 13.81 21.19 -9.72
N PRO A 121 13.72 21.23 -8.38
CA PRO A 121 14.59 22.03 -7.53
C PRO A 121 16.09 21.77 -7.78
N LYS A 122 16.84 22.86 -7.93
CA LYS A 122 18.30 22.82 -8.11
C LYS A 122 18.99 22.98 -6.76
N ARG A 123 20.04 22.18 -6.53
CA ARG A 123 20.87 22.31 -5.33
C ARG A 123 21.86 23.44 -5.53
N LYS A 124 21.82 24.45 -4.65
CA LYS A 124 22.92 25.41 -4.52
C LYS A 124 23.98 24.80 -3.61
N GLN A 125 25.23 24.73 -4.08
CA GLN A 125 26.32 24.23 -3.24
C GLN A 125 26.76 25.32 -2.26
N GLY A 126 26.94 24.95 -0.99
CA GLY A 126 27.62 25.79 0.00
C GLY A 126 26.76 26.84 0.72
N GLU A 127 25.46 26.97 0.41
CA GLU A 127 24.56 27.89 1.12
C GLU A 127 23.76 27.16 2.20
N THR A 128 23.62 27.81 3.36
CA THR A 128 22.69 27.39 4.40
C THR A 128 21.27 27.62 3.86
N ILE A 129 20.52 26.53 3.66
CA ILE A 129 19.15 26.59 3.17
C ILE A 129 18.32 27.42 4.15
N GLY A 130 17.84 28.59 3.69
CA GLY A 130 16.92 29.43 4.46
C GLY A 130 15.50 28.85 4.49
N GLU A 131 14.69 29.27 5.47
CA GLU A 131 13.28 28.85 5.59
C GLU A 131 12.48 29.18 4.32
N VAL A 132 12.70 30.37 3.75
CA VAL A 132 12.05 30.82 2.51
C VAL A 132 12.33 29.86 1.34
N GLU A 133 13.57 29.39 1.21
CA GLU A 133 13.93 28.45 0.13
C GLU A 133 13.29 27.07 0.35
N THR A 134 13.17 26.65 1.60
CA THR A 134 12.44 25.42 1.97
C THR A 134 10.96 25.53 1.61
N GLU A 135 10.30 26.64 1.94
CA GLU A 135 8.90 26.87 1.59
C GLU A 135 8.67 26.91 0.08
N GLU A 136 9.55 27.56 -0.67
CA GLU A 136 9.48 27.59 -2.15
C GLU A 136 9.60 26.17 -2.73
N ARG A 137 10.54 25.35 -2.25
CA ARG A 137 10.65 23.95 -2.68
C ARG A 137 9.43 23.12 -2.31
N MET A 138 8.91 23.30 -1.09
CA MET A 138 7.68 22.62 -0.64
C MET A 138 6.50 22.94 -1.56
N ARG A 139 6.34 24.20 -1.99
CA ARG A 139 5.33 24.59 -3.00
C ARG A 139 5.57 23.90 -4.35
N THR A 140 6.82 23.75 -4.78
CA THR A 140 7.14 23.01 -6.02
C THR A 140 6.74 21.53 -5.90
N TRP A 141 7.04 20.88 -4.77
CA TRP A 141 6.61 19.49 -4.53
C TRP A 141 5.08 19.37 -4.54
N GLU A 142 4.37 20.30 -3.90
CA GLU A 142 2.91 20.35 -3.94
C GLU A 142 2.39 20.47 -5.37
N GLN A 143 2.98 21.35 -6.19
CA GLN A 143 2.60 21.47 -7.60
C GLN A 143 2.79 20.16 -8.37
N PHE A 144 3.89 19.44 -8.13
CA PHE A 144 4.10 18.13 -8.74
C PHE A 144 3.04 17.11 -8.32
N THR A 145 2.65 17.08 -7.04
CA THR A 145 1.56 16.19 -6.59
C THR A 145 0.22 16.51 -7.25
N ARG A 146 -0.06 17.79 -7.53
CA ARG A 146 -1.32 18.22 -8.18
C ARG A 146 -1.34 17.94 -9.68
N ARG A 147 -0.19 18.05 -10.36
CA ARG A 147 -0.08 17.81 -11.82
C ARG A 147 -0.14 16.33 -12.19
N ASP A 148 0.32 15.45 -11.31
CA ASP A 148 0.28 14.00 -11.53
C ASP A 148 -0.31 13.27 -10.31
N PRO A 149 -1.65 13.20 -10.20
CA PRO A 149 -2.33 12.55 -9.07
C PRO A 149 -1.98 11.06 -8.91
N GLU A 150 -1.52 10.39 -9.96
CA GLU A 150 -1.08 8.99 -9.90
C GLU A 150 0.14 8.80 -8.98
N MET A 151 0.93 9.85 -8.70
CA MET A 151 2.05 9.80 -7.76
C MET A 151 1.60 9.42 -6.34
N MET A 152 0.43 9.90 -5.91
CA MET A 152 -0.11 9.54 -4.61
C MET A 152 -0.51 8.07 -4.58
N ARG A 153 -1.11 7.55 -5.67
CA ARG A 153 -1.41 6.12 -5.84
C ARG A 153 -0.14 5.27 -5.80
N TRP A 154 0.96 5.73 -6.40
CA TRP A 154 2.24 5.04 -6.36
C TRP A 154 2.82 4.97 -4.95
N LEU A 155 2.79 6.09 -4.22
CA LEU A 155 3.29 6.16 -2.85
C LEU A 155 2.57 5.16 -1.93
N VAL A 156 1.23 5.08 -2.05
CA VAL A 156 0.41 4.18 -1.21
C VAL A 156 0.29 2.76 -1.76
N ALA A 157 0.81 2.47 -2.96
CA ALA A 157 0.72 1.17 -3.60
C ALA A 157 1.18 -0.01 -2.70
N PRO A 158 2.24 0.11 -1.87
CA PRO A 158 2.63 -0.96 -0.93
C PRO A 158 1.55 -1.32 0.11
N LEU A 159 0.59 -0.42 0.34
CA LEU A 159 -0.52 -0.53 1.30
C LEU A 159 -1.86 -0.90 0.62
N ALA A 160 -1.95 -0.81 -0.71
CA ALA A 160 -3.19 -0.91 -1.50
C ALA A 160 -3.87 -2.29 -1.52
N GLU A 161 -3.31 -3.28 -0.84
CA GLU A 161 -3.97 -4.56 -0.57
C GLU A 161 -4.66 -4.61 0.81
N SER A 162 -4.51 -3.55 1.59
CA SER A 162 -5.02 -3.44 2.96
C SER A 162 -5.91 -2.21 3.14
N ILE A 163 -5.56 -1.07 2.54
CA ILE A 163 -6.38 0.15 2.57
C ILE A 163 -7.26 0.27 1.34
N ASP A 164 -8.45 0.87 1.50
CA ASP A 164 -9.29 1.30 0.39
C ASP A 164 -8.94 2.73 -0.01
N TYR A 165 -7.89 2.87 -0.82
CA TYR A 165 -7.44 4.19 -1.24
C TYR A 165 -8.39 4.85 -2.24
N ASP A 166 -9.19 4.09 -2.98
CA ASP A 166 -10.17 4.67 -3.91
C ASP A 166 -11.35 5.29 -3.15
N GLU A 167 -11.71 4.76 -1.97
CA GLU A 167 -12.61 5.43 -1.02
C GLU A 167 -12.02 6.74 -0.51
N ILE A 168 -10.75 6.71 -0.08
CA ILE A 168 -10.04 7.93 0.41
C ILE A 168 -9.96 9.00 -0.68
N LEU A 169 -9.62 8.61 -1.91
CA LEU A 169 -9.50 9.51 -3.06
C LEU A 169 -10.80 10.22 -3.42
N ARG A 170 -11.96 9.60 -3.18
CA ARG A 170 -13.26 10.22 -3.43
C ARG A 170 -13.54 11.39 -2.49
N ALA A 171 -12.92 11.39 -1.30
CA ALA A 171 -12.98 12.49 -0.33
C ALA A 171 -14.43 12.94 0.01
N GLU A 172 -15.37 11.99 0.04
CA GLU A 172 -16.80 12.28 0.24
C GLU A 172 -17.13 12.68 1.69
N THR A 173 -16.27 12.31 2.66
CA THR A 173 -16.41 12.69 4.07
C THR A 173 -15.22 13.55 4.53
N PRO A 174 -15.38 14.37 5.59
CA PRO A 174 -14.28 15.15 6.17
C PRO A 174 -13.08 14.28 6.58
N GLU A 175 -13.34 13.06 7.08
CA GLU A 175 -12.30 12.10 7.43
C GLU A 175 -11.53 11.62 6.20
N MET A 176 -12.23 11.26 5.12
CA MET A 176 -11.58 10.83 3.87
C MET A 176 -10.79 11.98 3.22
N ALA A 177 -11.34 13.19 3.23
CA ALA A 177 -10.63 14.38 2.79
C ALA A 177 -9.35 14.61 3.61
N THR A 178 -9.42 14.46 4.94
CA THR A 178 -8.24 14.57 5.83
C THR A 178 -7.20 13.49 5.52
N LEU A 179 -7.61 12.24 5.28
CA LEU A 179 -6.69 11.16 4.90
C LEU A 179 -6.05 11.39 3.52
N HIS A 180 -6.80 11.97 2.58
CA HIS A 180 -6.29 12.33 1.27
C HIS A 180 -5.24 13.46 1.37
N GLU A 181 -5.56 14.54 2.09
CA GLU A 181 -4.61 15.63 2.39
C GLU A 181 -3.37 15.12 3.12
N TRP A 182 -3.55 14.18 4.06
CA TRP A 182 -2.45 13.54 4.78
C TRP A 182 -1.46 12.85 3.84
N VAL A 183 -1.95 12.07 2.86
CA VAL A 183 -1.07 11.41 1.88
C VAL A 183 -0.29 12.44 1.04
N GLN A 184 -0.93 13.53 0.65
CA GLN A 184 -0.27 14.60 -0.08
C GLN A 184 0.83 15.25 0.76
N ALA A 185 0.54 15.59 2.01
CA ALA A 185 1.51 16.17 2.94
C ALA A 185 2.69 15.22 3.22
N CYS A 186 2.42 13.94 3.37
CA CYS A 186 3.43 12.90 3.48
C CYS A 186 4.38 12.89 2.27
N LEU A 187 3.82 12.89 1.06
CA LEU A 187 4.62 12.88 -0.17
C LEU A 187 5.53 14.11 -0.25
N VAL A 188 4.97 15.29 -0.01
CA VAL A 188 5.70 16.57 -0.04
C VAL A 188 6.82 16.60 1.01
N ALA A 189 6.50 16.28 2.26
CA ALA A 189 7.49 16.29 3.35
C ALA A 189 8.60 15.26 3.13
N ALA A 190 8.26 14.07 2.62
CA ALA A 190 9.24 13.03 2.35
C ALA A 190 10.13 13.38 1.16
N ALA A 191 9.58 13.96 0.09
CA ALA A 191 10.33 14.43 -1.06
C ALA A 191 11.34 15.53 -0.67
N GLU A 192 10.90 16.52 0.11
CA GLU A 192 11.77 17.58 0.61
C GLU A 192 12.91 17.01 1.48
N LYS A 193 12.58 16.10 2.40
CA LYS A 193 13.59 15.49 3.26
C LYS A 193 14.57 14.63 2.46
N ALA A 194 14.08 13.84 1.50
CA ALA A 194 14.92 13.04 0.62
C ALA A 194 15.85 13.91 -0.23
N PHE A 195 15.36 15.05 -0.74
CA PHE A 195 16.13 16.03 -1.48
C PHE A 195 17.25 16.65 -0.62
N CYS A 196 16.92 17.11 0.60
CA CYS A 196 17.90 17.65 1.54
C CYS A 196 19.00 16.64 1.88
N LEU A 197 18.64 15.36 1.99
CA LEU A 197 19.55 14.25 2.26
C LEU A 197 20.25 13.72 1.01
N GLN A 198 20.03 14.35 -0.15
CA GLN A 198 20.62 13.98 -1.45
C GLN A 198 20.33 12.53 -1.87
N ARG A 199 19.20 11.96 -1.44
CA ARG A 199 18.86 10.55 -1.71
C ARG A 199 18.43 10.30 -3.16
N ASP A 200 17.91 11.31 -3.84
CA ASP A 200 17.57 11.37 -5.27
C ASP A 200 18.79 11.55 -6.19
N MET A 201 20.00 11.66 -5.63
CA MET A 201 21.24 11.61 -6.40
C MET A 201 21.69 10.16 -6.53
N GLN A 202 21.78 9.66 -7.77
CA GLN A 202 22.55 8.46 -8.06
C GLN A 202 24.01 8.88 -8.18
N GLY A 203 24.92 8.19 -7.49
CA GLY A 203 26.35 8.46 -7.61
C GLY A 203 26.82 8.23 -9.05
N LEU A 204 27.43 9.23 -9.67
CA LEU A 204 27.94 9.13 -11.05
C LEU A 204 28.96 7.98 -11.26
N ALA A 205 29.59 7.48 -10.19
CA ALA A 205 30.61 6.44 -10.24
C ALA A 205 30.19 5.10 -9.57
N SER A 206 29.01 5.05 -8.95
CA SER A 206 28.55 3.87 -8.23
C SER A 206 27.03 3.87 -8.21
N ALA A 207 26.39 2.75 -8.50
CA ALA A 207 24.94 2.55 -8.33
C ALA A 207 24.43 2.75 -6.87
N LYS A 208 25.27 3.30 -5.98
CA LYS A 208 24.96 3.68 -4.61
C LYS A 208 24.32 5.06 -4.58
N ARG A 209 23.19 5.16 -3.85
CA ARG A 209 22.45 6.42 -3.63
C ARG A 209 23.28 7.41 -2.80
N GLY A 210 23.10 8.70 -3.07
CA GLY A 210 23.67 9.78 -2.27
C GLY A 210 23.28 9.68 -0.80
N GLY A 211 24.20 10.05 0.08
CA GLY A 211 23.96 10.13 1.54
C GLY A 211 24.05 8.81 2.32
N GLY A 212 24.14 7.65 1.65
CA GLY A 212 24.37 6.35 2.30
C GLY A 212 23.31 5.91 3.32
N HIS A 213 23.69 4.99 4.22
CA HIS A 213 22.77 4.42 5.23
C HIS A 213 22.27 5.46 6.25
N GLN A 214 23.11 6.43 6.62
CA GLN A 214 22.76 7.48 7.58
C GLN A 214 21.63 8.36 7.05
N SER A 215 21.66 8.71 5.77
CA SER A 215 20.57 9.47 5.14
C SER A 215 19.28 8.66 5.06
N ALA A 216 19.37 7.35 4.81
CA ALA A 216 18.18 6.51 4.85
C ALA A 216 17.55 6.45 6.25
N TYR A 217 18.38 6.31 7.28
CA TYR A 217 17.93 6.36 8.67
C TYR A 217 17.30 7.71 9.03
N ALA A 218 17.91 8.83 8.64
CA ALA A 218 17.37 10.16 8.92
C ALA A 218 16.02 10.42 8.22
N LEU A 219 15.84 9.94 6.99
CA LEU A 219 14.55 10.00 6.29
C LEU A 219 13.50 9.19 7.03
N ASN A 220 13.82 7.95 7.42
CA ASN A 220 12.89 7.08 8.15
C ASN A 220 12.46 7.72 9.48
N ARG A 221 13.39 8.31 10.25
CA ARG A 221 13.07 8.99 11.51
C ARG A 221 12.16 10.19 11.30
N THR A 222 12.41 10.98 10.26
CA THR A 222 11.55 12.13 9.93
C THR A 222 10.15 11.68 9.51
N TRP A 223 10.07 10.57 8.77
CA TRP A 223 8.82 9.95 8.36
C TRP A 223 8.02 9.42 9.57
N GLU A 224 8.66 8.70 10.49
CA GLU A 224 8.05 8.21 11.74
C GLU A 224 7.53 9.33 12.64
N ASP A 225 8.15 10.51 12.61
CA ASP A 225 7.79 11.65 13.46
C ASP A 225 6.63 12.47 12.88
N LEU A 226 6.40 12.40 11.57
CA LEU A 226 5.41 13.24 10.88
C LEU A 226 3.99 13.17 11.48
N PRO A 227 3.44 12.00 11.84
CA PRO A 227 2.10 11.91 12.45
C PRO A 227 1.99 12.61 13.81
N ASN A 228 3.11 12.82 14.51
CA ASN A 228 3.14 13.44 15.84
C ASN A 228 3.28 14.97 15.77
N LYS A 229 3.45 15.55 14.58
CA LYS A 229 3.54 16.99 14.37
C LYS A 229 2.16 17.59 14.13
N GLU A 230 1.95 18.81 14.62
CA GLU A 230 0.78 19.58 14.23
C GLU A 230 0.87 20.02 12.76
N PRO A 231 -0.26 20.10 12.03
CA PRO A 231 -1.63 19.84 12.49
C PRO A 231 -2.04 18.36 12.44
N TRP A 232 -1.17 17.45 12.00
CA TRP A 232 -1.54 16.06 11.72
C TRP A 232 -1.86 15.25 12.96
N LYS A 233 -1.15 15.50 14.06
CA LYS A 233 -1.43 14.85 15.34
C LYS A 233 -2.89 15.04 15.77
N SER A 234 -3.41 16.26 15.69
CA SER A 234 -4.79 16.57 16.04
C SER A 234 -5.78 16.09 14.97
N ARG A 235 -5.46 16.30 13.68
CA ARG A 235 -6.35 15.91 12.57
C ARG A 235 -6.53 14.41 12.42
N LEU A 236 -5.50 13.60 12.62
CA LEU A 236 -5.55 12.14 12.46
C LEU A 236 -6.14 11.43 13.69
N LEU A 237 -6.29 12.14 14.82
CA LEU A 237 -6.78 11.55 16.06
C LEU A 237 -8.21 11.02 15.87
N GLY A 238 -8.37 9.71 16.06
CA GLY A 238 -9.68 9.06 15.96
C GLY A 238 -10.18 8.81 14.54
N ILE A 239 -9.46 9.26 13.49
CA ILE A 239 -9.82 8.95 12.11
C ILE A 239 -9.62 7.47 11.83
N MET A 240 -10.65 6.85 11.26
CA MET A 240 -10.61 5.44 10.88
C MET A 240 -10.24 5.30 9.40
N VAL A 241 -9.20 4.50 9.15
CA VAL A 241 -8.76 4.19 7.78
C VAL A 241 -9.67 3.12 7.19
N PRO A 242 -10.28 3.37 6.01
CA PRO A 242 -11.11 2.38 5.35
C PRO A 242 -10.26 1.20 4.88
N ILE A 243 -10.72 0.00 5.20
CA ILE A 243 -10.10 -1.26 4.82
C ILE A 243 -10.58 -1.66 3.43
N ASN A 244 -9.66 -2.14 2.61
CA ASN A 244 -9.99 -2.64 1.28
C ASN A 244 -11.04 -3.76 1.36
N SER A 245 -12.05 -3.74 0.50
CA SER A 245 -13.03 -4.83 0.41
C SER A 245 -12.40 -6.22 0.14
N ASN A 246 -11.22 -6.24 -0.48
CA ASN A 246 -10.43 -7.45 -0.70
C ASN A 246 -9.31 -7.61 0.36
N PHE A 247 -9.44 -7.05 1.56
CA PHE A 247 -8.47 -7.24 2.63
C PHE A 247 -8.29 -8.73 2.90
N GLY A 248 -7.20 -9.30 2.38
CA GLY A 248 -6.94 -10.73 2.44
C GLY A 248 -7.15 -11.55 1.17
N GLY A 249 -7.73 -10.98 0.12
CA GLY A 249 -7.50 -11.47 -1.22
C GLY A 249 -6.11 -11.01 -1.63
N GLY A 250 -5.13 -11.91 -1.62
CA GLY A 250 -3.83 -11.58 -2.22
C GLY A 250 -4.09 -11.06 -3.64
N LYS A 251 -3.74 -9.80 -3.92
CA LYS A 251 -3.58 -9.36 -5.30
C LYS A 251 -2.41 -10.20 -5.82
N ARG A 252 -2.68 -11.31 -6.52
CA ARG A 252 -1.89 -11.55 -7.72
C ARG A 252 -2.12 -10.28 -8.52
N THR A 253 -1.18 -9.35 -8.43
CA THR A 253 -1.05 -8.26 -9.37
C THR A 253 -1.27 -8.89 -10.73
N SER A 254 -2.44 -8.69 -11.33
CA SER A 254 -2.58 -8.95 -12.74
C SER A 254 -1.67 -7.91 -13.36
N MET A 255 -0.47 -8.34 -13.75
CA MET A 255 0.16 -7.70 -14.87
C MET A 255 -0.89 -7.67 -15.98
N THR A 256 -1.05 -6.50 -16.59
CA THR A 256 -1.82 -6.23 -17.82
C THR A 256 -3.35 -6.24 -17.61
N ILE A 257 -4.16 -5.33 -18.16
CA ILE A 257 -4.07 -4.48 -19.36
C ILE A 257 -4.87 -3.19 -19.07
N ILE A 258 -4.35 -2.02 -19.47
CA ILE A 258 -5.10 -0.76 -19.52
C ILE A 258 -6.34 -0.97 -20.42
N PRO A 259 -7.57 -0.73 -19.96
CA PRO A 259 -8.71 -0.70 -20.87
C PRO A 259 -8.55 0.52 -21.79
N THR A 260 -8.12 0.28 -23.02
CA THR A 260 -8.34 1.23 -24.12
C THR A 260 -9.83 1.26 -24.38
N THR A 261 -10.54 2.24 -23.84
CA THR A 261 -11.78 2.67 -24.47
C THR A 261 -11.37 3.49 -25.68
N LEU A 262 -11.44 2.82 -26.83
CA LEU A 262 -11.61 3.43 -28.14
C LEU A 262 -12.80 4.40 -28.06
N ASP A 263 -12.57 5.65 -28.40
CA ASP A 263 -13.57 6.43 -29.11
C ASP A 263 -12.88 7.08 -30.30
N ASP A 264 -13.58 7.04 -31.43
CA ASP A 264 -13.08 7.21 -32.78
C ASP A 264 -12.66 8.65 -33.08
N GLY A 265 -11.51 8.80 -33.75
CA GLY A 265 -11.03 10.09 -34.24
C GLY A 265 -9.80 9.90 -35.13
N ASP A 266 -10.04 9.86 -36.44
CA ASP A 266 -9.09 9.78 -37.54
C ASP A 266 -7.75 10.51 -37.31
N PHE A 267 -6.62 9.82 -37.47
CA PHE A 267 -5.43 10.28 -38.22
C PHE A 267 -4.47 9.09 -38.48
N PRO A 268 -3.87 8.96 -39.68
CA PRO A 268 -3.03 7.83 -40.03
C PRO A 268 -1.57 8.11 -39.64
N THR A 269 -0.89 7.16 -39.02
CA THR A 269 0.55 6.95 -39.27
C THR A 269 1.00 5.56 -38.83
N SER A 270 1.69 4.90 -39.75
CA SER A 270 2.17 3.53 -39.71
C SER A 270 3.14 3.23 -38.57
N TYR A 271 2.93 2.11 -37.88
CA TYR A 271 3.98 1.45 -37.12
C TYR A 271 4.07 -0.04 -37.52
N ILE A 272 5.20 -0.43 -38.11
CA ILE A 272 5.51 -1.80 -38.52
C ILE A 272 6.30 -2.47 -37.38
N PRO A 273 5.80 -3.54 -36.74
CA PRO A 273 6.60 -4.32 -35.81
C PRO A 273 7.58 -5.24 -36.54
N ARG A 274 8.87 -5.12 -36.20
CA ARG A 274 9.95 -6.01 -36.65
C ARG A 274 9.69 -7.46 -36.23
N LYS A 275 9.87 -8.38 -37.19
CA LYS A 275 9.93 -9.83 -37.00
C LYS A 275 11.17 -10.20 -36.17
N THR A 276 10.98 -11.01 -35.12
CA THR A 276 12.01 -11.93 -34.64
C THR A 276 11.50 -13.36 -34.78
N SER A 277 12.04 -14.04 -35.78
CA SER A 277 11.93 -15.47 -36.04
C SER A 277 12.70 -16.29 -34.99
N GLY A 278 12.17 -17.44 -34.59
CA GLY A 278 13.00 -18.52 -34.06
C GLY A 278 12.30 -19.52 -33.15
N GLY A 279 12.03 -20.71 -33.69
CA GLY A 279 12.21 -21.98 -32.95
C GLY A 279 11.00 -22.52 -32.18
N GLY A 280 10.28 -23.46 -32.80
CA GLY A 280 9.12 -24.11 -32.23
C GLY A 280 9.38 -25.19 -31.17
N LYS A 281 8.38 -25.39 -30.32
CA LYS A 281 8.00 -26.70 -29.77
C LYS A 281 6.47 -26.82 -29.81
N LYS A 282 6.00 -27.90 -30.46
CA LYS A 282 4.59 -28.26 -30.66
C LYS A 282 3.86 -28.36 -29.31
N ARG A 283 2.71 -27.71 -29.18
CA ARG A 283 1.69 -28.00 -28.14
C ARG A 283 0.56 -28.82 -28.76
N PRO A 284 -0.13 -29.69 -28.00
CA PRO A 284 -1.24 -30.49 -28.51
C PRO A 284 -2.46 -29.61 -28.81
N ASN A 285 -3.28 -30.07 -29.76
CA ASN A 285 -4.51 -29.42 -30.22
C ASN A 285 -5.49 -29.07 -29.07
N PRO A 286 -6.11 -27.89 -29.08
CA PRO A 286 -7.24 -27.56 -28.23
C PRO A 286 -8.55 -27.84 -28.99
N SER A 287 -9.08 -29.05 -28.91
CA SER A 287 -10.49 -29.28 -29.24
C SER A 287 -11.34 -29.09 -27.98
N GLU A 288 -12.41 -28.31 -28.12
CA GLU A 288 -13.48 -28.05 -27.16
C GLU A 288 -13.17 -27.08 -26.00
N LYS A 289 -12.97 -25.80 -26.34
CA LYS A 289 -13.45 -24.73 -25.45
C LYS A 289 -14.95 -24.58 -25.68
N ARG A 290 -15.77 -25.19 -24.82
CA ARG A 290 -17.17 -24.78 -24.64
C ARG A 290 -17.21 -23.25 -24.45
N GLN A 291 -17.85 -22.55 -25.38
CA GLN A 291 -18.21 -21.15 -25.18
C GLN A 291 -19.20 -21.12 -24.02
N LYS A 292 -18.72 -20.68 -22.86
CA LYS A 292 -19.59 -20.43 -21.71
C LYS A 292 -20.57 -19.33 -22.08
N THR A 293 -21.84 -19.57 -21.81
CA THR A 293 -22.89 -18.57 -22.03
C THR A 293 -22.63 -17.34 -21.16
N GLU A 294 -23.22 -16.21 -21.54
CA GLU A 294 -23.10 -14.97 -20.77
C GLU A 294 -23.63 -15.15 -19.33
N GLU A 295 -24.63 -16.02 -19.15
CA GLU A 295 -25.14 -16.44 -17.84
C GLU A 295 -24.14 -17.28 -17.06
N GLU A 296 -23.45 -18.25 -17.67
CA GLU A 296 -22.36 -19.00 -17.02
C GLU A 296 -21.15 -18.11 -16.70
N LEU A 297 -20.86 -17.11 -17.54
CA LEU A 297 -19.82 -16.10 -17.27
C LEU A 297 -20.24 -15.16 -16.14
N LYS A 298 -21.52 -14.80 -16.04
CA LYS A 298 -22.08 -14.01 -14.93
C LYS A 298 -22.13 -14.82 -13.64
N GLU A 299 -22.53 -16.09 -13.69
CA GLU A 299 -22.55 -17.00 -12.54
C GLU A 299 -21.14 -17.37 -12.10
N GLU A 300 -20.19 -17.54 -13.02
CA GLU A 300 -18.80 -17.74 -12.68
C GLU A 300 -18.14 -16.44 -12.20
N SER A 301 -18.52 -15.28 -12.72
CA SER A 301 -18.15 -13.97 -12.18
C SER A 301 -18.73 -13.77 -10.78
N HIS A 302 -19.97 -14.20 -10.54
CA HIS A 302 -20.64 -14.17 -9.24
C HIS A 302 -19.98 -15.16 -8.26
N ARG A 303 -19.66 -16.39 -8.68
CA ARG A 303 -18.86 -17.36 -7.91
C ARG A 303 -17.44 -16.87 -7.67
N ARG A 304 -16.81 -16.17 -8.62
CA ARG A 304 -15.50 -15.51 -8.46
C ARG A 304 -15.61 -14.32 -7.51
N LYS A 305 -16.70 -13.56 -7.52
CA LYS A 305 -17.00 -12.49 -6.56
C LYS A 305 -17.28 -13.05 -5.15
N LEU A 306 -18.01 -14.15 -5.03
CA LEU A 306 -18.23 -14.86 -3.76
C LEU A 306 -16.94 -15.49 -3.21
N ARG A 307 -16.10 -16.08 -4.09
CA ARG A 307 -14.75 -16.56 -3.76
C ARG A 307 -13.73 -15.44 -3.53
N ARG A 308 -14.09 -14.19 -3.81
CA ARG A 308 -13.33 -12.96 -3.54
C ARG A 308 -13.83 -12.25 -2.29
N THR A 309 -14.51 -12.94 -1.39
CA THR A 309 -14.64 -12.45 -0.03
C THR A 309 -13.30 -12.71 0.66
N GLY A 310 -12.47 -11.66 0.70
CA GLY A 310 -11.15 -11.68 1.34
C GLY A 310 -11.28 -11.93 2.84
N GLY A 311 -10.15 -11.95 3.56
CA GLY A 311 -10.08 -12.16 5.01
C GLY A 311 -10.83 -11.18 5.91
N VAL A 312 -11.57 -10.23 5.34
CA VAL A 312 -12.73 -9.59 5.97
C VAL A 312 -13.99 -10.21 5.35
N THR A 313 -14.67 -11.01 6.16
CA THR A 313 -15.94 -11.68 5.87
C THR A 313 -16.97 -11.25 6.91
N ALA A 314 -18.26 -11.47 6.65
CA ALA A 314 -19.30 -11.21 7.66
C ALA A 314 -19.01 -11.91 9.01
N SER A 315 -18.32 -13.04 8.99
CA SER A 315 -17.95 -13.79 10.19
C SER A 315 -16.94 -13.08 11.09
N ASN A 316 -16.14 -12.15 10.58
CA ASN A 316 -15.14 -11.44 11.37
C ASN A 316 -15.21 -9.92 11.29
N ILE A 317 -16.33 -9.39 10.77
CA ILE A 317 -16.75 -8.01 10.94
C ILE A 317 -17.63 -7.94 12.19
N PHE A 318 -17.26 -7.07 13.13
CA PHE A 318 -18.05 -6.77 14.32
C PHE A 318 -18.36 -5.27 14.34
N PHE A 319 -19.61 -4.91 14.60
CA PHE A 319 -19.98 -3.53 14.88
C PHE A 319 -20.14 -3.42 16.40
N PRO A 320 -19.45 -2.48 17.08
CA PRO A 320 -19.76 -2.22 18.48
C PRO A 320 -21.22 -1.75 18.57
N GLU A 321 -21.99 -2.40 19.46
CA GLU A 321 -23.37 -2.01 19.81
C GLU A 321 -23.43 -0.66 20.52
#